data_AF-A0A966JUX9-F1
#
_entry.id   AF-A0A966JUX9-F1
#
_cell.length_a   1.000
_cell.length_b   1.000
_cell.length_c   1.000
_cell.angle_alpha   90.00
_cell.angle_beta   90.00
_cell.angle_gamma   90.00
#
_symmetry.space_group_name_H-M   'P 1'
#
loop_
_entity.id
_entity.type
_entity.pdbx_description
1 polymer ?
#
loop_
_entity_poly.entity_id
_entity_poly.type
_entity_poly.pdbx_seq_one_letter_code
_entity_poly.pdbx_strand_id
1 'polypeptide(L)'
;MLDYWGFFPTEPAWGRLPVMGFGVVTKSAHPEVAVGGRYFGFFPLADHHVVAARSTAGGFSDAALWREKHAAAYRNFDLAQPTPHDDALLIFRGLFITSFLLEDFLREHHHFGAEQVVVLSASSKTAIALAHCLRRSSKVKVVGLTSTRNISFTDSLAEY
;
A
#
# COMPACT_ATOMS: atom_id res chain seq x y z
N MET A 1 0.39 -4.28 -18.61
CA MET A 1 -0.94 -4.31 -17.96
C MET A 1 -0.75 -4.80 -16.54
N LEU A 2 -1.41 -4.19 -15.54
CA LEU A 2 -1.27 -4.58 -14.13
C LEU A 2 -1.93 -5.97 -13.93
N ASP A 3 -1.16 -6.94 -13.46
CA ASP A 3 -1.55 -8.37 -13.33
C ASP A 3 -2.48 -8.62 -12.13
N TYR A 4 -3.58 -7.86 -12.06
CA TYR A 4 -4.42 -7.78 -10.87
C TYR A 4 -5.11 -9.12 -10.54
N TRP A 5 -5.54 -9.86 -11.56
CA TRP A 5 -6.09 -11.21 -11.38
C TRP A 5 -5.02 -12.27 -11.09
N GLY A 6 -3.74 -11.96 -11.37
CA GLY A 6 -2.63 -12.83 -11.05
C GLY A 6 -2.25 -12.85 -9.58
N PHE A 7 -2.72 -11.91 -8.74
CA PHE A 7 -2.40 -11.91 -7.31
C PHE A 7 -3.04 -13.10 -6.58
N PHE A 8 -4.30 -13.39 -6.89
CA PHE A 8 -5.10 -14.45 -6.29
C PHE A 8 -5.97 -15.14 -7.35
N PRO A 9 -5.36 -15.93 -8.24
CA PRO A 9 -6.07 -16.53 -9.37
C PRO A 9 -7.11 -17.56 -8.93
N THR A 10 -8.14 -17.73 -9.77
CA THR A 10 -9.20 -18.73 -9.63
C THR A 10 -9.34 -19.50 -10.95
N GLU A 11 -10.56 -19.87 -11.32
CA GLU A 11 -10.89 -20.32 -12.67
C GLU A 11 -10.50 -19.27 -13.73
N PRO A 12 -10.18 -19.69 -14.98
CA PRO A 12 -9.81 -18.78 -16.04
C PRO A 12 -10.81 -17.63 -16.24
N ALA A 13 -10.29 -16.45 -16.54
CA ALA A 13 -11.01 -15.16 -16.62
C ALA A 13 -11.46 -14.57 -15.27
N TRP A 14 -11.23 -15.25 -14.15
CA TRP A 14 -11.59 -14.78 -12.81
C TRP A 14 -10.38 -14.68 -11.88
N GLY A 15 -10.53 -13.86 -10.84
CA GLY A 15 -9.59 -13.76 -9.73
C GLY A 15 -10.31 -13.27 -8.48
N ARG A 16 -9.71 -13.50 -7.32
CA ARG A 16 -10.22 -12.94 -6.06
C ARG A 16 -9.76 -11.49 -5.93
N LEU A 17 -10.66 -10.62 -5.50
CA LEU A 17 -10.34 -9.21 -5.27
C LEU A 17 -9.22 -9.13 -4.22
N PRO A 18 -8.07 -8.52 -4.52
CA PRO A 18 -7.05 -8.32 -3.53
C PRO A 18 -7.34 -7.09 -2.66
N VAL A 19 -7.05 -7.19 -1.37
CA VAL A 19 -7.26 -6.15 -0.36
C VAL A 19 -6.02 -6.04 0.52
N MET A 20 -5.66 -4.81 0.92
CA MET A 20 -4.73 -4.62 2.03
C MET A 20 -5.51 -4.84 3.33
N GLY A 21 -4.92 -5.55 4.28
CA GLY A 21 -5.65 -6.01 5.46
C GLY A 21 -4.75 -6.39 6.62
N PHE A 22 -5.40 -6.68 7.74
CA PHE A 22 -4.80 -7.44 8.83
C PHE A 22 -5.43 -8.84 8.86
N GLY A 23 -4.59 -9.87 8.91
CA GLY A 23 -5.00 -11.26 9.07
C GLY A 23 -4.42 -11.86 10.35
N VAL A 24 -5.12 -12.83 10.93
CA VAL A 24 -4.65 -13.60 12.09
C VAL A 24 -4.45 -15.05 11.69
N VAL A 25 -3.31 -15.62 12.05
CA VAL A 25 -3.00 -17.02 11.78
C VAL A 25 -3.89 -17.91 12.64
N THR A 26 -4.80 -18.66 12.01
CA THR A 26 -5.70 -19.60 12.71
C THR A 26 -5.16 -21.03 12.74
N LYS A 27 -4.28 -21.39 11.80
CA LYS A 27 -3.58 -22.69 11.72
C LYS A 27 -2.18 -22.48 11.15
N SER A 28 -1.19 -23.21 11.65
CA SER A 28 0.18 -23.17 11.11
C SER A 28 0.86 -24.53 11.23
N ALA A 29 1.62 -24.87 10.19
CA ALA A 29 2.60 -25.96 10.18
C ALA A 29 4.04 -25.43 10.10
N HIS A 30 4.23 -24.11 10.15
CA HIS A 30 5.55 -23.47 10.05
C HIS A 30 6.06 -23.10 11.45
N PRO A 31 7.26 -23.55 11.87
CA PRO A 31 7.73 -23.38 13.25
C PRO A 31 7.91 -21.92 13.66
N GLU A 32 8.20 -21.03 12.71
CA GLU A 32 8.43 -19.60 12.98
C GLU A 32 7.18 -18.71 12.78
N VAL A 33 6.05 -19.27 12.33
CA VAL A 33 4.79 -18.52 12.14
C VAL A 33 3.75 -19.11 13.09
N ALA A 34 3.58 -18.49 14.26
CA ALA A 34 2.72 -19.02 15.30
C ALA A 34 1.23 -18.74 15.05
N VAL A 35 0.37 -19.67 15.51
CA VAL A 35 -1.08 -19.43 15.62
C VAL A 35 -1.34 -18.24 16.55
N GLY A 36 -2.28 -17.38 16.20
CA GLY A 36 -2.57 -16.12 16.87
C GLY A 36 -1.71 -14.93 16.41
N GLY A 37 -0.66 -15.18 15.62
CA GLY A 37 0.13 -14.10 15.01
C GLY A 37 -0.73 -13.24 14.09
N ARG A 38 -0.67 -11.92 14.25
CA ARG A 38 -1.39 -10.94 13.44
C ARG A 38 -0.45 -10.25 12.48
N TYR A 39 -0.83 -10.17 11.21
CA TYR A 39 0.02 -9.64 10.15
C TYR A 39 -0.73 -8.67 9.25
N PHE A 40 -0.06 -7.59 8.85
CA PHE A 40 -0.51 -6.69 7.81
C PHE A 40 0.06 -7.12 6.46
N GLY A 41 -0.75 -7.12 5.41
CA GLY A 41 -0.30 -7.51 4.08
C GLY A 41 -1.39 -7.41 3.04
N PHE A 42 -1.16 -8.07 1.90
CA PHE A 42 -2.09 -8.13 0.78
C PHE A 42 -2.79 -9.49 0.78
N PHE A 43 -4.11 -9.49 0.97
CA PHE A 43 -4.96 -10.66 1.14
C PHE A 43 -5.96 -10.76 -0.02
N PRO A 44 -6.46 -11.96 -0.34
CA PRO A 44 -7.71 -12.07 -1.09
C PRO A 44 -8.89 -11.63 -0.20
N LEU A 45 -9.92 -11.03 -0.78
CA LEU A 45 -11.21 -10.85 -0.13
C LEU A 45 -11.87 -12.24 0.04
N ALA A 46 -11.62 -12.87 1.18
CA ALA A 46 -12.07 -14.21 1.54
C ALA A 46 -11.97 -14.42 3.06
N ASP A 47 -12.60 -15.49 3.58
CA ASP A 47 -12.52 -15.85 5.01
C ASP A 47 -11.13 -16.39 5.39
N HIS A 48 -10.44 -17.03 4.45
CA HIS A 48 -9.15 -17.66 4.67
C HIS A 48 -8.20 -17.45 3.48
N HIS A 49 -6.91 -17.27 3.80
CA HIS A 49 -5.82 -17.26 2.84
C HIS A 49 -4.80 -18.32 3.24
N VAL A 50 -4.52 -19.27 2.33
CA VAL A 50 -3.52 -20.32 2.55
C VAL A 50 -2.22 -19.85 1.92
N VAL A 51 -1.15 -19.83 2.72
CA VAL A 51 0.14 -19.25 2.33
C VAL A 51 1.23 -20.32 2.37
N ALA A 52 2.08 -20.36 1.36
CA ALA A 52 3.38 -21.04 1.45
C ALA A 52 4.35 -20.10 2.17
N ALA A 53 4.30 -20.10 3.50
CA ALA A 53 5.03 -19.13 4.30
C ALA A 53 6.54 -19.37 4.28
N ARG A 54 7.30 -18.31 4.02
CA ARG A 54 8.74 -18.23 4.24
C ARG A 54 9.03 -17.13 5.25
N SER A 55 9.65 -17.46 6.38
CA SER A 55 9.98 -16.50 7.43
C SER A 55 10.85 -15.36 6.93
N THR A 56 10.64 -14.19 7.51
CA THR A 56 11.46 -12.98 7.32
C THR A 56 11.71 -12.34 8.68
N ALA A 57 12.63 -11.38 8.76
CA ALA A 57 12.90 -10.67 10.02
C ALA A 57 11.68 -9.92 10.58
N GLY A 58 10.76 -9.48 9.71
CA GLY A 58 9.58 -8.70 10.08
C GLY A 58 8.26 -9.48 10.08
N GLY A 59 8.27 -10.77 9.71
CA GLY A 59 7.07 -11.58 9.57
C GLY A 59 7.29 -12.76 8.64
N PHE A 60 6.53 -12.83 7.54
CA PHE A 60 6.75 -13.85 6.50
C PHE A 60 6.44 -13.31 5.11
N SER A 61 6.87 -14.04 4.09
CA SER A 61 6.47 -13.83 2.70
C SER A 61 5.73 -15.05 2.17
N ASP A 62 4.80 -14.83 1.23
CA ASP A 62 4.11 -15.88 0.50
C ASP A 62 4.94 -16.32 -0.70
N ALA A 63 5.54 -17.50 -0.56
CA ALA A 63 6.44 -18.13 -1.52
C ALA A 63 5.71 -19.06 -2.50
N ALA A 64 4.38 -18.99 -2.61
CA ALA A 64 3.66 -19.77 -3.61
C ALA A 64 4.12 -19.40 -5.03
N LEU A 65 4.24 -20.39 -5.92
CA LEU A 65 4.81 -20.21 -7.27
C LEU A 65 4.09 -19.13 -8.08
N TRP A 66 2.76 -19.06 -8.02
CA TRP A 66 1.99 -18.03 -8.74
C TRP A 66 2.17 -16.62 -8.16
N ARG A 67 2.66 -16.53 -6.92
CA ARG A 67 2.97 -15.26 -6.27
C ARG A 67 4.34 -14.75 -6.74
N GLU A 68 5.29 -15.63 -7.04
CA GLU A 68 6.72 -15.30 -7.19
C GLU A 68 7.03 -14.09 -8.08
N LYS A 69 6.28 -13.91 -9.16
CA LYS A 69 6.43 -12.79 -10.12
C LYS A 69 6.05 -11.41 -9.58
N HIS A 70 5.31 -11.33 -8.47
CA HIS A 70 4.79 -10.07 -7.96
C HIS A 70 5.81 -9.34 -7.08
N ALA A 71 5.69 -8.01 -6.96
CA ALA A 71 6.56 -7.23 -6.08
C ALA A 71 6.46 -7.69 -4.61
N ALA A 72 7.55 -7.56 -3.85
CA ALA A 72 7.61 -7.98 -2.44
C ALA A 72 6.53 -7.31 -1.57
N ALA A 73 6.18 -6.05 -1.86
CA ALA A 73 5.11 -5.32 -1.17
C ALA A 73 3.74 -6.03 -1.21
N TYR A 74 3.50 -6.87 -2.21
CA TYR A 74 2.25 -7.63 -2.34
C TYR A 74 2.33 -9.05 -1.81
N ARG A 75 3.52 -9.51 -1.37
CA ARG A 75 3.78 -10.89 -0.93
C ARG A 75 4.26 -10.99 0.51
N ASN A 76 4.77 -9.90 1.07
CA ASN A 76 5.19 -9.83 2.45
C ASN A 76 3.99 -9.56 3.36
N PHE A 77 4.04 -10.20 4.52
CA PHE A 77 3.10 -10.08 5.61
C PHE A 77 3.90 -9.70 6.85
N ASP A 78 3.76 -8.44 7.26
CA ASP A 78 4.53 -7.88 8.35
C ASP A 78 3.78 -8.07 9.67
N LEU A 79 4.47 -8.55 10.70
CA LEU A 79 3.91 -8.72 12.03
C LEU A 79 3.37 -7.37 12.52
N ALA A 80 2.12 -7.36 12.97
CA ALA A 80 1.42 -6.14 13.33
C ALA A 80 0.65 -6.33 14.63
N GLN A 81 1.13 -5.66 15.69
CA GLN A 81 0.39 -5.59 16.95
C GLN A 81 -0.86 -4.70 16.79
N PRO A 82 -1.99 -5.02 17.43
CA PRO A 82 -3.15 -4.16 17.45
C PRO A 82 -2.83 -2.77 18.03
N THR A 83 -3.33 -1.72 17.40
CA THR A 83 -3.18 -0.34 17.88
C THR A 83 -4.51 0.41 17.79
N PRO A 84 -4.69 1.51 18.56
CA PRO A 84 -5.83 2.41 18.39
C PRO A 84 -5.91 3.08 17.00
N HIS A 85 -4.87 2.96 16.18
CA HIS A 85 -4.76 3.58 14.86
C HIS A 85 -4.88 2.59 13.71
N ASP A 86 -5.31 1.35 13.97
CA ASP A 86 -5.37 0.31 12.95
C ASP A 86 -6.22 0.70 11.73
N ASP A 87 -7.33 1.41 11.93
CA ASP A 87 -8.16 1.91 10.82
C ASP A 87 -7.38 2.89 9.94
N ALA A 88 -6.63 3.80 10.55
CA ALA A 88 -5.80 4.75 9.83
C ALA A 88 -4.64 4.02 9.13
N LEU A 89 -3.98 3.06 9.78
CA LEU A 89 -2.92 2.24 9.19
C LEU A 89 -3.43 1.44 7.99
N LEU A 90 -4.59 0.81 8.12
CA LEU A 90 -5.23 0.04 7.06
C LEU A 90 -5.47 0.89 5.81
N ILE A 91 -5.91 2.13 6.02
CA ILE A 91 -6.24 3.07 4.96
C ILE A 91 -4.97 3.69 4.34
N PHE A 92 -4.03 4.13 5.18
CA PHE A 92 -2.92 4.97 4.72
C PHE A 92 -1.66 4.18 4.38
N ARG A 93 -1.36 3.06 5.05
CA ARG A 93 -0.05 2.40 4.88
C ARG A 93 0.24 2.01 3.44
N GLY A 94 -0.72 1.37 2.76
CA GLY A 94 -0.58 1.01 1.35
C GLY A 94 -0.52 2.24 0.43
N LEU A 95 -1.41 3.21 0.65
CA LEU A 95 -1.50 4.40 -0.19
C LEU A 95 -0.28 5.32 -0.04
N PHE A 96 0.28 5.40 1.16
CA PHE A 96 1.50 6.16 1.44
C PHE A 96 2.71 5.54 0.74
N ILE A 97 2.83 4.20 0.70
CA ILE A 97 3.88 3.53 -0.08
C ILE A 97 3.77 3.91 -1.56
N THR A 98 2.56 3.90 -2.13
CA THR A 98 2.36 4.36 -3.51
C THR A 98 2.80 5.80 -3.70
N SER A 99 2.41 6.71 -2.80
CA SER A 99 2.80 8.11 -2.85
C SER A 99 4.31 8.32 -2.71
N PHE A 100 4.96 7.56 -1.83
CA PHE A 100 6.41 7.57 -1.68
C PHE A 100 7.12 7.13 -2.96
N LEU A 101 6.67 6.03 -3.59
CA LEU A 101 7.26 5.55 -4.84
C LEU A 101 7.06 6.54 -6.01
N LEU A 102 5.92 7.25 -6.03
CA LEU A 102 5.69 8.31 -7.01
C LEU A 102 6.62 9.51 -6.79
N GLU A 103 6.83 9.93 -5.54
CA GLU A 103 7.81 10.96 -5.21
C GLU A 103 9.23 10.53 -5.59
N ASP A 104 9.62 9.31 -5.21
CA ASP A 104 10.94 8.75 -5.48
C ASP A 104 11.23 8.73 -6.98
N PHE A 105 10.27 8.26 -7.79
CA PHE A 105 10.35 8.31 -9.25
C PHE A 105 10.55 9.74 -9.78
N LEU A 106 9.76 10.71 -9.29
CA LEU A 106 9.93 12.11 -9.70
C LEU A 106 11.32 12.64 -9.33
N ARG A 107 11.81 12.33 -8.13
CA ARG A 107 13.11 12.77 -7.63
C ARG A 107 14.27 12.14 -8.41
N GLU A 108 14.22 10.84 -8.70
CA GLU A 108 15.22 10.14 -9.52
C GLU A 108 15.36 10.76 -10.92
N HIS A 109 14.26 11.29 -11.46
CA HIS A 109 14.23 11.98 -12.74
C HIS A 109 14.40 13.50 -12.64
N HIS A 110 14.88 14.02 -11.49
CA HIS A 110 15.06 15.46 -11.25
C HIS A 110 13.81 16.30 -11.55
N HIS A 111 12.63 15.77 -11.20
CA HIS A 111 11.31 16.32 -11.51
C HIS A 111 11.11 16.64 -13.01
N PHE A 112 11.88 16.01 -13.89
CA PHE A 112 11.93 16.31 -15.33
C PHE A 112 12.23 17.80 -15.63
N GLY A 113 12.92 18.49 -14.72
CA GLY A 113 13.19 19.93 -14.81
C GLY A 113 11.99 20.83 -14.48
N ALA A 114 10.90 20.28 -13.96
CA ALA A 114 9.72 21.06 -13.59
C ALA A 114 9.94 21.88 -12.31
N GLU A 115 9.44 23.11 -12.31
CA GLU A 115 9.41 23.99 -11.12
C GLU A 115 8.15 23.78 -10.27
N GLN A 116 7.13 23.13 -10.84
CA GLN A 116 5.83 22.90 -10.22
C GLN A 116 5.30 21.49 -10.51
N VAL A 117 4.69 20.86 -9.50
CA VAL A 117 3.95 19.61 -9.61
C VAL A 117 2.47 19.87 -9.30
N VAL A 118 1.59 19.55 -10.25
CA VAL A 118 0.14 19.63 -10.05
C VAL A 118 -0.39 18.26 -9.64
N VAL A 119 -0.98 18.17 -8.45
CA VAL A 119 -1.55 16.94 -7.90
C VAL A 119 -3.07 16.99 -8.03
N LEU A 120 -3.60 16.16 -8.91
CA LEU A 120 -5.05 16.03 -9.11
C LEU A 120 -5.71 15.29 -7.95
N SER A 121 -7.02 15.50 -7.79
CA SER A 121 -7.78 14.90 -6.69
C SER A 121 -7.13 15.16 -5.32
N ALA A 122 -6.76 16.41 -5.06
CA ALA A 122 -5.97 16.83 -3.88
C ALA A 122 -6.62 16.56 -2.50
N SER A 123 -7.86 16.08 -2.49
CA SER A 123 -8.55 15.59 -1.28
C SER A 123 -8.48 14.06 -1.12
N SER A 124 -7.87 13.35 -2.07
CA SER A 124 -7.67 11.90 -2.01
C SER A 124 -6.45 11.56 -1.16
N LYS A 125 -6.49 10.41 -0.49
CA LYS A 125 -5.45 9.98 0.45
C LYS A 125 -4.07 9.83 -0.19
N THR A 126 -4.01 9.27 -1.40
CA THR A 126 -2.76 9.16 -2.18
C THR A 126 -2.24 10.54 -2.57
N ALA A 127 -3.10 11.46 -3.00
CA ALA A 127 -2.70 12.82 -3.34
C ALA A 127 -2.14 13.58 -2.13
N ILE A 128 -2.78 13.45 -0.97
CA ILE A 128 -2.35 14.10 0.27
C ILE A 128 -0.98 13.56 0.68
N ALA A 129 -0.81 12.24 0.70
CA ALA A 129 0.47 11.62 1.01
C ALA A 129 1.57 11.97 -0.01
N LEU A 130 1.24 12.12 -1.30
CA LEU A 130 2.21 12.52 -2.32
C LEU A 130 2.68 13.96 -2.12
N ALA A 131 1.74 14.88 -1.86
CA ALA A 131 2.05 16.27 -1.57
C ALA A 131 2.92 16.40 -0.31
N HIS A 132 2.57 15.64 0.72
CA HIS A 132 3.35 15.52 1.96
C HIS A 132 4.80 15.07 1.72
N CYS A 133 5.01 14.07 0.86
CA CYS A 133 6.35 13.61 0.48
C CYS A 133 7.11 14.68 -0.31
N LEU A 134 6.51 15.23 -1.37
CA LEU A 134 7.14 16.23 -2.25
C LEU A 134 7.61 17.48 -1.49
N ARG A 135 6.79 17.98 -0.55
CA ARG A 135 7.12 19.14 0.28
C ARG A 135 8.29 18.91 1.23
N ARG A 136 8.53 17.66 1.62
CA ARG A 136 9.61 17.28 2.54
C ARG A 136 10.91 16.94 1.82
N SER A 137 10.82 16.36 0.62
CA SER A 137 11.98 15.90 -0.12
C SER A 137 12.53 16.94 -1.10
N SER A 138 11.76 18.00 -1.41
CA SER A 138 12.14 18.96 -2.44
C SER A 138 11.63 20.38 -2.15
N LYS A 139 12.05 21.34 -2.98
CA LYS A 139 11.53 22.72 -2.99
C LYS A 139 10.58 22.99 -4.16
N VAL A 140 10.15 21.94 -4.88
CA VAL A 140 9.24 22.10 -6.03
C VAL A 140 7.92 22.66 -5.53
N LYS A 141 7.32 23.58 -6.29
CA LYS A 141 6.01 24.11 -5.93
C LYS A 141 4.97 23.00 -6.12
N VAL A 142 4.28 22.61 -5.07
CA VAL A 142 3.17 21.66 -5.17
C VAL A 142 1.87 22.45 -5.35
N VAL A 143 0.98 22.02 -6.23
CA VAL A 143 -0.34 22.65 -6.42
C VAL A 143 -1.41 21.57 -6.43
N GLY A 144 -2.34 21.64 -5.48
CA GLY A 144 -3.48 20.72 -5.40
C GLY A 144 -4.64 21.16 -6.29
N LEU A 145 -5.15 20.26 -7.14
CA LEU A 145 -6.42 20.46 -7.84
C LEU A 145 -7.53 19.62 -7.20
N THR A 146 -8.61 20.26 -6.78
CA THR A 146 -9.78 19.57 -6.22
C THR A 146 -11.10 20.25 -6.60
N SER A 147 -12.22 19.59 -6.35
CA SER A 147 -13.56 20.16 -6.57
C SER A 147 -13.85 21.29 -5.57
N THR A 148 -14.68 22.26 -5.95
CA THR A 148 -15.06 23.41 -5.09
C THR A 148 -15.45 23.02 -3.66
N ARG A 149 -16.23 21.95 -3.49
CA ARG A 149 -16.66 21.46 -2.15
C ARG A 149 -15.52 21.00 -1.23
N ASN A 150 -14.35 20.68 -1.78
CA ASN A 150 -13.22 20.13 -1.04
C ASN A 150 -12.10 21.16 -0.79
N ILE A 151 -12.22 22.39 -1.31
CA ILE A 151 -11.18 23.43 -1.17
C ILE A 151 -10.87 23.68 0.30
N SER A 152 -11.88 23.99 1.12
CA SER A 152 -11.67 24.27 2.54
C SER A 152 -10.99 23.11 3.29
N PHE A 153 -11.35 21.87 2.97
CA PHE A 153 -10.69 20.70 3.54
C PHE A 153 -9.23 20.62 3.08
N THR A 154 -8.96 20.71 1.77
CA THR A 154 -7.60 20.61 1.21
C THR A 154 -6.70 21.73 1.73
N ASP A 155 -7.20 22.96 1.88
CA ASP A 155 -6.45 24.08 2.48
C ASP A 155 -6.11 23.79 3.94
N SER A 156 -7.04 23.21 4.71
CA SER A 156 -6.83 22.89 6.12
C SER A 156 -5.74 21.84 6.37
N LEU A 157 -5.40 21.02 5.35
CA LEU A 157 -4.31 20.04 5.44
C LEU A 157 -2.93 20.69 5.44
N ALA A 158 -2.79 21.88 4.85
CA ALA A 158 -1.52 22.58 4.68
C ALA A 158 -0.40 21.75 4.01
N GLU A 159 -0.77 20.83 3.10
CA GLU A 159 0.17 19.97 2.36
C GLU A 159 0.41 20.42 0.90
N TYR A 160 -0.35 21.40 0.41
CA TYR A 160 -0.21 21.98 -0.93
C TYR A 160 0.38 23.39 -0.87
#